data_AF-A0A5C6A1U5-F1
#
_entry.id   AF-A0A5C6A1U5-F1
#
_cell.length_a   1.000
_cell.length_b   1.000
_cell.length_c   1.000
_cell.angle_alpha   90.00
_cell.angle_beta   90.00
_cell.angle_gamma   90.00
#
_symmetry.space_group_name_H-M   'P 1'
#
loop_
_entity.id
_entity.type
_entity.pdbx_description
1 polymer ?
#
loop_
_entity_poly.entity_id
_entity_poly.type
_entity_poly.pdbx_seq_one_letter_code
_entity_poly.pdbx_strand_id
1 'polypeptide(L)'
;METAKTTLSDDEAWFVASRWQQLAGEHRANHLRILAIVAFYLVHLVQHYQPGGLLKSDTPPDQIFHVALTVIVAGWLLMALTIDFSLRLRIFPLFTPYVTTGLDLALLTAILCLGGGQASPLILGYFLILILSALRFSLPLVRAATAAAIVSYLYLLAMGKWPHLFGDRIIGVVPRYHQIITLLAIGITGIVLGQMIRRFRAMAKHYAERRFGRTTDEQ
;
A
#
# COMPACT_ATOMS: atom_id res chain seq x y z
N MET A 1 -39.44 -22.22 -26.80
CA MET A 1 -38.28 -21.31 -26.97
C MET A 1 -37.38 -21.55 -25.77
N GLU A 2 -36.52 -22.56 -25.88
CA GLU A 2 -35.69 -23.08 -24.81
C GLU A 2 -34.46 -22.17 -24.68
N THR A 3 -34.35 -21.47 -23.56
CA THR A 3 -33.22 -20.60 -23.26
C THR A 3 -32.01 -21.47 -22.98
N ALA A 4 -31.15 -21.62 -23.99
CA ALA A 4 -29.86 -22.29 -23.85
C ALA A 4 -29.05 -21.61 -22.73
N LYS A 5 -28.99 -22.24 -21.56
CA LYS A 5 -28.04 -21.89 -20.50
C LYS A 5 -26.66 -22.24 -21.04
N THR A 6 -25.91 -21.25 -21.51
CA THR A 6 -24.48 -21.38 -21.74
C THR A 6 -23.81 -21.68 -20.41
N THR A 7 -23.53 -22.95 -20.16
CA THR A 7 -22.71 -23.40 -19.04
C THR A 7 -21.29 -22.94 -19.31
N LEU A 8 -20.83 -21.91 -18.61
CA LEU A 8 -19.43 -21.51 -18.59
C LEU A 8 -18.58 -22.73 -18.22
N SER A 9 -17.44 -22.90 -18.88
CA SER A 9 -16.46 -23.90 -18.45
C SER A 9 -16.01 -23.59 -17.01
N ASP A 10 -15.65 -24.62 -16.22
CA ASP A 10 -15.17 -24.45 -14.85
C ASP A 10 -14.00 -23.45 -14.75
N ASP A 11 -13.15 -23.42 -15.77
CA ASP A 11 -12.03 -22.46 -15.90
C ASP A 11 -12.51 -21.01 -16.07
N GLU A 12 -13.58 -20.79 -16.83
CA GLU A 12 -14.16 -19.47 -17.06
C GLU A 12 -14.89 -18.97 -15.81
N ALA A 13 -15.63 -19.86 -15.15
CA ALA A 13 -16.31 -19.56 -13.89
C ALA A 13 -15.30 -19.18 -12.79
N TRP A 14 -14.20 -19.93 -12.69
CA TRP A 14 -13.09 -19.62 -11.78
C TRP A 14 -12.41 -18.30 -12.11
N PHE A 15 -12.15 -18.02 -13.38
CA PHE A 15 -11.57 -16.75 -13.82
C PHE A 15 -12.47 -15.56 -13.44
N VAL A 16 -13.77 -15.64 -13.72
CA VAL A 16 -14.74 -14.59 -13.38
C VAL A 16 -14.80 -14.36 -11.87
N ALA A 17 -14.87 -15.43 -11.06
CA ALA A 17 -14.89 -15.33 -9.60
C ALA A 17 -13.60 -14.69 -9.05
N SER A 18 -12.44 -15.09 -9.56
CA SER A 18 -11.14 -14.52 -9.20
C SER A 18 -11.04 -13.03 -9.52
N ARG A 19 -11.56 -12.61 -10.69
CA ARG A 19 -11.59 -11.20 -11.11
C ARG A 19 -12.51 -10.35 -10.24
N TRP A 20 -13.67 -10.87 -9.85
CA TRP A 20 -14.56 -10.19 -8.90
C TRP A 20 -13.90 -9.99 -7.53
N GLN A 21 -13.20 -11.02 -7.02
CA GLN A 21 -12.49 -10.92 -5.76
C GLN A 21 -11.35 -9.87 -5.82
N GLN A 22 -10.62 -9.80 -6.94
CA GLN A 22 -9.61 -8.77 -7.16
C GLN A 22 -10.21 -7.36 -7.17
N LEU A 23 -11.32 -7.16 -7.89
CA LEU A 23 -12.00 -5.87 -7.96
C LEU A 23 -12.48 -5.40 -6.58
N ALA A 24 -13.09 -6.30 -5.81
CA ALA A 24 -13.51 -6.01 -4.43
C ALA A 24 -12.32 -5.74 -3.49
N GLY A 25 -11.19 -6.44 -3.71
CA GLY A 25 -9.93 -6.17 -3.02
C GLY A 25 -9.40 -4.76 -3.29
N GLU A 26 -9.43 -4.34 -4.56
CA GLU A 26 -8.97 -3.00 -4.97
C GLU A 26 -9.83 -1.87 -4.42
N HIS A 27 -11.16 -2.03 -4.45
CA HIS A 27 -12.06 -1.04 -3.89
C HIS A 27 -11.82 -0.81 -2.39
N ARG A 28 -11.65 -1.90 -1.61
CA ARG A 28 -11.31 -1.81 -0.18
C ARG A 28 -9.94 -1.17 0.04
N ALA A 29 -8.93 -1.57 -0.72
CA ALA A 29 -7.59 -1.00 -0.62
C ALA A 29 -7.58 0.50 -0.95
N ASN A 30 -8.34 0.92 -1.97
CA ASN A 30 -8.41 2.33 -2.36
C ASN A 30 -9.12 3.20 -1.32
N HIS A 31 -10.20 2.70 -0.71
CA HIS A 31 -10.85 3.41 0.40
C HIS A 31 -9.93 3.58 1.61
N LEU A 32 -9.21 2.52 1.99
CA LEU A 32 -8.26 2.60 3.10
C LEU A 32 -7.06 3.51 2.75
N ARG A 33 -6.64 3.55 1.47
CA ARG A 33 -5.64 4.51 0.98
C ARG A 33 -6.12 5.95 1.17
N ILE A 34 -7.33 6.30 0.72
CA ILE A 34 -7.89 7.65 0.88
C ILE A 34 -7.98 8.01 2.37
N LEU A 35 -8.51 7.09 3.19
CA LEU A 35 -8.62 7.30 4.63
C LEU A 35 -7.26 7.58 5.28
N ALA A 36 -6.24 6.79 4.92
CA ALA A 36 -4.88 6.97 5.43
C ALA A 36 -4.31 8.33 5.00
N ILE A 37 -4.38 8.68 3.70
CA ILE A 37 -3.89 9.96 3.19
C ILE A 37 -4.53 11.13 3.95
N VAL A 38 -5.86 11.11 4.09
CA VAL A 38 -6.60 12.16 4.80
C VAL A 38 -6.19 12.22 6.27
N ALA A 39 -6.11 11.07 6.96
CA ALA A 39 -5.74 11.04 8.37
C ALA A 39 -4.32 11.58 8.61
N PHE A 40 -3.33 11.15 7.82
CA PHE A 40 -1.95 11.64 7.94
C PHE A 40 -1.83 13.13 7.58
N TYR A 41 -2.56 13.58 6.56
CA TYR A 41 -2.54 14.99 6.19
C TYR A 41 -3.20 15.88 7.25
N LEU A 42 -4.29 15.43 7.87
CA LEU A 42 -4.91 16.16 8.98
C LEU A 42 -3.98 16.28 10.19
N VAL A 43 -3.23 15.23 10.53
CA VAL A 43 -2.20 15.29 11.58
C VAL A 43 -1.16 16.35 11.25
N HIS A 44 -0.68 16.38 10.00
CA HIS A 44 0.24 17.43 9.55
C HIS A 44 -0.37 18.83 9.60
N LEU A 45 -1.64 18.99 9.22
CA LEU A 45 -2.35 20.26 9.22
C LEU A 45 -2.48 20.81 10.65
N VAL A 46 -2.87 19.96 11.61
CA VAL A 46 -2.96 20.33 13.03
C VAL A 46 -1.59 20.74 13.55
N GLN A 47 -0.53 19.97 13.23
CA GLN A 47 0.83 20.31 13.61
C GLN A 47 1.28 21.67 13.03
N HIS A 48 0.92 21.95 11.78
CA HIS A 48 1.30 23.19 11.08
C HIS A 48 0.60 24.44 11.67
N TYR A 49 -0.71 24.36 11.94
CA TYR A 49 -1.48 25.50 12.45
C TYR A 49 -1.48 25.63 13.98
N GLN A 50 -1.15 24.56 14.72
CA GLN A 50 -1.07 24.56 16.18
C GLN A 50 0.30 24.10 16.70
N PRO A 51 1.39 24.85 16.40
CA PRO A 51 2.74 24.45 16.81
C PRO A 51 2.95 24.37 18.33
N GLY A 52 2.08 25.00 19.13
CA GLY A 52 2.06 24.91 20.60
C GLY A 52 1.04 23.94 21.20
N GLY A 53 0.34 23.16 20.36
CA GLY A 53 -0.73 22.26 20.79
C GLY A 53 -0.24 20.88 21.23
N LEU A 54 -1.16 19.90 21.24
CA LEU A 54 -0.90 18.51 21.63
C LEU A 54 0.16 17.81 20.76
N LEU A 55 0.38 18.29 19.54
CA LEU A 55 1.35 17.77 18.57
C LEU A 55 2.55 18.71 18.41
N LYS A 56 3.10 19.16 19.55
CA LYS A 56 4.25 20.07 19.57
C LYS A 56 5.46 19.42 18.90
N SER A 57 6.11 20.16 18.01
CA SER A 57 7.38 19.81 17.38
C SER A 57 8.41 20.87 17.76
N ASP A 58 9.64 20.46 18.05
CA ASP A 58 10.74 21.38 18.38
C ASP A 58 11.27 22.13 17.14
N THR A 59 10.83 21.72 15.95
CA THR A 59 11.16 22.37 14.69
C THR A 59 10.13 23.45 14.32
N PRO A 60 10.58 24.66 13.94
CA PRO A 60 9.68 25.71 13.47
C PRO A 60 8.94 25.27 12.20
N PRO A 61 7.71 25.76 11.96
CA PRO A 61 6.93 25.41 10.78
C PRO A 61 7.66 25.81 9.49
N ASP A 62 8.00 24.83 8.65
CA ASP A 62 8.58 25.08 7.33
C ASP A 62 7.46 25.18 6.28
N GLN A 63 7.29 26.38 5.69
CA GLN A 63 6.30 26.62 4.64
C GLN A 63 6.61 25.87 3.34
N ILE A 64 7.90 25.73 2.99
CA ILE A 64 8.29 25.04 1.75
C ILE A 64 7.93 23.56 1.87
N PHE A 65 8.22 22.96 3.02
CA PHE A 65 7.80 21.60 3.32
C PHE A 65 6.27 21.43 3.28
N HIS A 66 5.51 22.35 3.88
CA HIS A 66 4.05 22.29 3.87
C HIS A 66 3.46 22.32 2.45
N VAL A 67 3.94 23.22 1.59
CA VAL A 67 3.49 23.31 0.19
C VAL A 67 3.87 22.05 -0.58
N ALA A 68 5.12 21.58 -0.45
CA ALA A 68 5.57 20.38 -1.16
C ALA A 68 4.78 19.13 -0.73
N LEU A 69 4.54 18.96 0.57
CA LEU A 69 3.72 17.87 1.10
C LEU A 69 2.27 17.97 0.59
N THR A 70 1.70 19.18 0.57
CA THR A 70 0.34 19.41 0.05
C THR A 70 0.22 19.04 -1.43
N VAL A 71 1.21 19.39 -2.26
CA VAL A 71 1.24 19.01 -3.68
C VAL A 71 1.33 17.49 -3.84
N ILE A 72 2.19 16.82 -3.07
CA ILE A 72 2.32 15.36 -3.12
C ILE A 72 1.02 14.68 -2.68
N VAL A 73 0.42 15.13 -1.58
CA VAL A 73 -0.86 14.61 -1.07
C VAL A 73 -1.99 14.83 -2.07
N ALA A 74 -2.05 16.00 -2.71
CA ALA A 74 -3.03 16.29 -3.75
C ALA A 74 -2.86 15.34 -4.95
N GLY A 75 -1.62 15.13 -5.42
CA GLY A 75 -1.34 14.16 -6.48
C GLY A 75 -1.70 12.73 -6.08
N TRP A 76 -1.43 12.35 -4.84
CA TRP A 76 -1.78 11.04 -4.30
C TRP A 76 -3.30 10.83 -4.23
N LEU A 77 -4.04 11.85 -3.81
CA LEU A 77 -5.50 11.84 -3.76
C LEU A 77 -6.11 11.77 -5.17
N LEU A 78 -5.59 12.56 -6.12
CA LEU A 78 -6.02 12.52 -7.52
C LEU A 78 -5.84 11.11 -8.10
N MET A 79 -4.67 10.48 -7.87
CA MET A 79 -4.45 9.09 -8.27
C MET A 79 -5.50 8.15 -7.66
N ALA A 80 -5.79 8.28 -6.36
CA ALA A 80 -6.80 7.45 -5.69
C ALA A 80 -8.21 7.64 -6.27
N LEU A 81 -8.57 8.88 -6.62
CA LEU A 81 -9.85 9.20 -7.27
C LEU A 81 -9.91 8.66 -8.71
N THR A 82 -8.81 8.73 -9.47
CA THR A 82 -8.73 8.13 -10.82
C THR A 82 -8.92 6.62 -10.77
N ILE A 83 -8.35 5.94 -9.77
CA ILE A 83 -8.56 4.51 -9.55
C ILE A 83 -10.03 4.25 -9.22
N ASP A 84 -10.62 5.01 -8.30
CA ASP A 84 -12.03 4.85 -7.92
C ASP A 84 -12.96 5.01 -9.13
N PHE A 85 -12.73 6.06 -9.93
CA PHE A 85 -13.47 6.31 -11.16
C PHE A 85 -13.31 5.17 -12.17
N SER A 86 -12.09 4.66 -12.35
CA SER A 86 -11.81 3.52 -13.24
C SER A 86 -12.50 2.23 -12.77
N LEU A 87 -12.56 2.00 -11.46
CA LEU A 87 -13.27 0.86 -10.86
C LEU A 87 -14.79 0.97 -11.08
N ARG A 88 -15.37 2.19 -10.97
CA ARG A 88 -16.80 2.44 -11.28
C ARG A 88 -17.11 2.18 -12.75
N LEU A 89 -16.18 2.50 -13.65
CA LEU A 89 -16.29 2.21 -15.09
C LEU A 89 -15.99 0.74 -15.44
N ARG A 90 -15.65 -0.11 -14.46
CA ARG A 90 -15.23 -1.51 -14.66
C ARG A 90 -14.00 -1.68 -15.58
N ILE A 91 -13.20 -0.63 -15.74
CA ILE A 91 -11.95 -0.66 -16.51
C ILE A 91 -10.83 -1.07 -15.55
N PHE A 92 -10.45 -2.35 -15.58
CA PHE A 92 -9.46 -2.88 -14.64
C PHE A 92 -8.31 -3.65 -15.33
N PRO A 93 -7.24 -2.95 -15.76
CA PRO A 93 -6.03 -3.59 -16.27
C PRO A 93 -5.38 -4.50 -15.22
N LEU A 94 -4.73 -5.58 -15.68
CA LEU A 94 -4.02 -6.53 -14.81
C LEU A 94 -2.84 -5.90 -14.04
N PHE A 95 -2.26 -4.82 -14.57
CA PHE A 95 -1.07 -4.17 -14.01
C PHE A 95 -1.39 -3.05 -13.00
N THR A 96 -2.64 -2.61 -12.90
CA THR A 96 -3.07 -1.51 -12.02
C THR A 96 -2.64 -1.68 -10.56
N PRO A 97 -2.72 -2.88 -9.94
CA PRO A 97 -2.27 -3.05 -8.56
C PRO A 97 -0.77 -2.74 -8.39
N TYR A 98 0.06 -3.17 -9.33
CA TYR A 98 1.51 -2.97 -9.28
C TYR A 98 1.88 -1.52 -9.46
N VAL A 99 1.27 -0.85 -10.46
CA VAL A 99 1.51 0.57 -10.72
C VAL A 99 1.11 1.41 -9.52
N THR A 100 -0.07 1.15 -8.97
CA THR A 100 -0.59 1.94 -7.84
C THR A 100 0.22 1.73 -6.56
N THR A 101 0.63 0.50 -6.25
CA THR A 101 1.53 0.25 -5.11
C THR A 101 2.92 0.83 -5.32
N GLY A 102 3.45 0.79 -6.54
CA GLY A 102 4.73 1.42 -6.88
C GLY A 102 4.68 2.94 -6.70
N LEU A 103 3.59 3.58 -7.15
CA LEU A 103 3.36 5.00 -6.95
C LEU A 103 3.16 5.35 -5.46
N ASP A 104 2.41 4.55 -4.70
CA ASP A 104 2.26 4.74 -3.25
C ASP A 104 3.64 4.76 -2.56
N LEU A 105 4.52 3.82 -2.91
CA LEU A 105 5.88 3.76 -2.35
C LEU A 105 6.74 4.94 -2.80
N ALA A 106 6.65 5.35 -4.07
CA ALA A 106 7.39 6.48 -4.60
C ALA A 106 6.98 7.80 -3.93
N LEU A 107 5.68 8.05 -3.79
CA LEU A 107 5.13 9.24 -3.15
C LEU A 107 5.48 9.28 -1.65
N LEU A 108 5.33 8.15 -0.95
CA LEU A 108 5.76 8.05 0.45
C LEU A 108 7.26 8.33 0.61
N THR A 109 8.08 7.74 -0.27
CA THR A 109 9.53 7.95 -0.25
C THR A 109 9.87 9.41 -0.53
N ALA A 110 9.18 10.06 -1.48
CA ALA A 110 9.36 11.48 -1.76
C ALA A 110 9.02 12.34 -0.53
N ILE A 111 7.92 12.04 0.18
CA ILE A 111 7.57 12.73 1.44
C ILE A 111 8.68 12.54 2.48
N LEU A 112 9.18 11.31 2.64
CA LEU A 112 10.26 11.03 3.59
C LEU A 112 11.54 11.79 3.22
N CYS A 113 11.91 11.87 1.94
CA CYS A 113 13.04 12.66 1.49
C CYS A 113 12.91 14.15 1.86
N LEU A 114 11.68 14.68 1.90
CA LEU A 114 11.40 16.07 2.25
C LEU A 114 11.28 16.32 3.76
N GLY A 115 10.75 15.35 4.52
CA GLY A 115 10.25 15.53 5.90
C GLY A 115 11.09 14.92 7.01
N GLY A 116 12.42 14.89 6.85
CA GLY A 116 13.35 14.38 7.89
C GLY A 116 13.89 12.96 7.66
N GLY A 117 13.58 12.36 6.52
CA GLY A 117 14.18 11.11 6.04
C GLY A 117 13.97 9.92 6.99
N GLN A 118 15.04 9.19 7.26
CA GLN A 118 15.04 7.93 8.01
C GLN A 118 14.67 8.06 9.50
N ALA A 119 14.65 9.27 10.06
CA ALA A 119 14.23 9.51 11.45
C ALA A 119 12.72 9.78 11.57
N SER A 120 12.03 9.95 10.44
CA SER A 120 10.63 10.33 10.42
C SER A 120 9.72 9.17 10.85
N PRO A 121 8.74 9.38 11.75
CA PRO A 121 7.71 8.39 12.07
C PRO A 121 6.93 7.90 10.84
N LEU A 122 6.98 8.65 9.73
CA LEU A 122 6.33 8.29 8.47
C LEU A 122 6.88 7.01 7.82
N ILE A 123 8.01 6.46 8.30
CA ILE A 123 8.48 5.11 7.92
C ILE A 123 7.39 4.05 8.14
N LEU A 124 6.52 4.25 9.15
CA LEU A 124 5.37 3.39 9.39
C LEU A 124 4.43 3.27 8.18
N GLY A 125 4.45 4.27 7.28
CA GLY A 125 3.73 4.23 6.02
C GLY A 125 4.11 3.05 5.11
N TYR A 126 5.36 2.57 5.15
CA TYR A 126 5.76 1.40 4.37
C TYR A 126 5.00 0.14 4.80
N PHE A 127 4.79 -0.03 6.11
CA PHE A 127 4.03 -1.14 6.66
C PHE A 127 2.56 -1.05 6.28
N LEU A 128 1.98 0.17 6.30
CA LEU A 128 0.61 0.39 5.84
C LEU A 128 0.45 0.02 4.37
N ILE A 129 1.38 0.42 3.50
CA ILE A 129 1.34 0.05 2.08
C ILE A 129 1.43 -1.47 1.89
N LEU A 130 2.27 -2.16 2.67
CA LEU A 130 2.34 -3.63 2.64
C LEU A 130 1.02 -4.28 3.06
N ILE A 131 0.38 -3.77 4.12
CA ILE A 131 -0.93 -4.25 4.58
C ILE A 131 -1.99 -4.02 3.49
N LEU A 132 -2.03 -2.83 2.89
CA LEU A 132 -2.93 -2.50 1.77
C LEU A 132 -2.70 -3.43 0.57
N SER A 133 -1.44 -3.73 0.25
CA SER A 133 -1.08 -4.70 -0.79
C SER A 133 -1.62 -6.09 -0.48
N ALA A 134 -1.54 -6.53 0.78
CA ALA A 134 -2.04 -7.83 1.20
C ALA A 134 -3.58 -7.95 1.12
N LEU A 135 -4.31 -6.85 1.32
CA LEU A 135 -5.78 -6.81 1.17
C LEU A 135 -6.27 -7.08 -0.24
N ARG A 136 -5.40 -6.93 -1.26
CA ARG A 136 -5.68 -7.29 -2.65
C ARG A 136 -5.58 -8.81 -2.90
N PHE A 137 -5.27 -9.59 -1.86
CA PHE A 137 -5.15 -11.06 -1.87
C PHE A 137 -4.23 -11.62 -2.96
N SER A 138 -3.26 -10.85 -3.45
CA SER A 138 -2.35 -11.24 -4.53
C SER A 138 -0.94 -11.47 -3.99
N LEU A 139 -0.55 -12.75 -3.88
CA LEU A 139 0.78 -13.12 -3.37
C LEU A 139 1.94 -12.52 -4.19
N PRO A 140 1.90 -12.48 -5.53
CA PRO A 140 2.97 -11.85 -6.31
C PRO A 140 3.08 -10.35 -6.04
N LEU A 141 1.96 -9.67 -5.80
CA LEU A 141 1.93 -8.25 -5.47
C LEU A 141 2.58 -7.97 -4.11
N VAL A 142 2.31 -8.79 -3.10
CA VAL A 142 2.94 -8.61 -1.77
C VAL A 142 4.45 -8.79 -1.86
N ARG A 143 4.93 -9.77 -2.66
CA ARG A 143 6.37 -9.94 -2.91
C ARG A 143 6.97 -8.72 -3.60
N ALA A 144 6.33 -8.25 -4.67
CA ALA A 144 6.76 -7.06 -5.40
C ALA A 144 6.76 -5.82 -4.49
N ALA A 145 5.72 -5.63 -3.68
CA ALA A 145 5.59 -4.53 -2.73
C ALA A 145 6.66 -4.58 -1.64
N THR A 146 6.99 -5.77 -1.14
CA THR A 146 8.06 -5.97 -0.15
C THR A 146 9.42 -5.61 -0.74
N ALA A 147 9.72 -6.11 -1.95
CA ALA A 147 10.96 -5.77 -2.64
C ALA A 147 11.05 -4.27 -2.93
N ALA A 148 9.97 -3.66 -3.42
CA ALA A 148 9.91 -2.23 -3.70
C ALA A 148 10.04 -1.40 -2.41
N ALA A 149 9.42 -1.80 -1.30
CA ALA A 149 9.57 -1.12 -0.01
C ALA A 149 11.00 -1.20 0.53
N ILE A 150 11.66 -2.35 0.38
CA ILE A 150 13.09 -2.51 0.69
C ILE A 150 13.93 -1.56 -0.17
N VAL A 151 13.72 -1.53 -1.48
CA VAL A 151 14.46 -0.65 -2.40
C VAL A 151 14.23 0.82 -2.06
N SER A 152 12.98 1.22 -1.81
CA SER A 152 12.62 2.57 -1.37
C SER A 152 13.32 2.97 -0.07
N TYR A 153 13.36 2.06 0.91
CA TYR A 153 14.05 2.32 2.17
C TYR A 153 15.57 2.42 1.99
N LEU A 154 16.17 1.52 1.19
CA LEU A 154 17.59 1.58 0.86
C LEU A 154 17.95 2.88 0.12
N TYR A 155 17.05 3.37 -0.74
CA TYR A 155 17.21 4.66 -1.41
C TYR A 155 17.26 5.82 -0.38
N LEU A 156 16.39 5.82 0.64
CA LEU A 156 16.47 6.80 1.74
C LEU A 156 17.81 6.72 2.50
N LEU A 157 18.30 5.51 2.76
CA LEU A 157 19.61 5.33 3.41
C LEU A 157 20.76 5.85 2.53
N ALA A 158 20.68 5.63 1.22
CA ALA A 158 21.68 6.10 0.26
C ALA A 158 21.73 7.63 0.21
N MET A 159 20.56 8.29 0.21
CA MET A 159 20.50 9.76 0.26
C MET A 159 21.12 10.32 1.54
N GLY A 160 20.86 9.69 2.70
CA GLY A 160 21.44 10.12 3.97
C GLY A 160 22.96 9.88 4.07
N LYS A 161 23.47 8.84 3.41
CA LYS A 161 24.91 8.51 3.41
C LYS A 161 25.71 9.36 2.42
N TRP A 162 25.11 9.72 1.28
CA TRP A 162 25.79 10.42 0.19
C TRP A 162 25.05 11.71 -0.20
N PRO A 163 24.96 12.72 0.68
CA PRO A 163 24.19 13.94 0.42
C PRO A 163 24.69 14.71 -0.81
N HIS A 164 26.00 14.71 -1.08
CA HIS A 164 26.59 15.35 -2.26
C HIS A 164 26.02 14.84 -3.60
N LEU A 165 25.50 13.61 -3.66
CA LEU A 165 24.89 13.05 -4.88
C LEU A 165 23.42 13.46 -5.04
N PHE A 166 22.76 13.90 -3.96
CA PHE A 166 21.31 14.08 -3.89
C PHE A 166 20.88 15.46 -3.36
N GLY A 167 21.84 16.37 -3.18
CA GLY A 167 21.66 17.71 -2.63
C GLY A 167 21.98 17.76 -1.14
N ASP A 168 22.53 18.90 -0.67
CA ASP A 168 22.97 19.15 0.72
C ASP A 168 21.79 19.30 1.71
N ARG A 169 20.82 18.39 1.67
CA ARG A 169 19.78 18.31 2.71
C ARG A 169 20.32 17.51 3.89
N ILE A 170 20.23 18.11 5.07
CA ILE A 170 20.59 17.47 6.35
C ILE A 170 19.52 16.41 6.67
N ILE A 171 19.71 15.19 6.18
CA ILE A 171 18.92 14.03 6.59
C ILE A 171 19.52 13.53 7.91
N GLY A 172 18.69 13.41 8.95
CA GLY A 172 19.15 12.94 10.26
C GLY A 172 19.84 11.58 10.15
N VAL A 173 21.04 11.44 10.72
CA VAL A 173 21.78 10.18 10.73
C VAL A 173 21.21 9.28 11.83
N VAL A 174 20.48 8.26 11.41
CA VAL A 174 19.92 7.24 12.30
C VAL A 174 20.98 6.17 12.59
N PRO A 175 21.09 5.67 13.84
CA PRO A 175 22.03 4.60 14.16
C PRO A 175 21.82 3.37 13.28
N ARG A 176 22.91 2.74 12.82
CA ARG A 176 22.88 1.55 11.93
C ARG A 176 21.98 0.43 12.44
N TYR A 177 21.89 0.28 13.76
CA TYR A 177 21.00 -0.67 14.42
C TYR A 177 19.52 -0.47 14.03
N HIS A 178 19.02 0.77 14.06
CA HIS A 178 17.64 1.08 13.68
C HIS A 178 17.40 0.86 12.18
N GLN A 179 18.41 1.10 11.34
CA GLN A 179 18.33 0.84 9.89
C GLN A 179 18.14 -0.66 9.61
N ILE A 180 18.95 -1.50 10.26
CA ILE A 180 18.88 -2.96 10.12
C ILE A 180 17.54 -3.47 10.66
N ILE A 181 17.08 -2.99 11.81
CA ILE A 181 15.78 -3.40 12.39
C ILE A 181 14.63 -3.03 11.46
N THR A 182 14.62 -1.82 10.92
CA THR A 182 13.54 -1.37 10.02
C THR A 182 13.49 -2.23 8.77
N LEU A 183 14.65 -2.50 8.16
CA LEU A 183 14.76 -3.35 6.98
C LEU A 183 14.28 -4.78 7.27
N LEU A 184 14.70 -5.34 8.40
CA LEU A 184 14.28 -6.67 8.85
C LEU A 184 12.77 -6.71 9.11
N ALA A 185 12.22 -5.69 9.76
CA ALA A 185 10.80 -5.57 10.05
C ALA A 185 9.96 -5.49 8.77
N ILE A 186 10.38 -4.72 7.76
CA ILE A 186 9.73 -4.69 6.43
C ILE A 186 9.73 -6.08 5.80
N GLY A 187 10.89 -6.76 5.79
CA GLY A 187 11.03 -8.10 5.22
C GLY A 187 10.16 -9.15 5.92
N ILE A 188 10.22 -9.21 7.25
CA ILE A 188 9.41 -10.13 8.06
C ILE A 188 7.93 -9.85 7.87
N THR A 189 7.51 -8.59 7.86
CA THR A 189 6.10 -8.20 7.63
C THR A 189 5.61 -8.72 6.28
N GLY A 190 6.41 -8.54 5.21
CA GLY A 190 6.08 -9.06 3.89
C GLY A 190 5.93 -10.60 3.86
N ILE A 191 6.80 -11.31 4.57
CA ILE A 191 6.72 -12.77 4.71
C ILE A 191 5.44 -13.18 5.46
N VAL A 192 5.16 -12.56 6.61
CA VAL A 192 4.00 -12.85 7.45
C VAL A 192 2.70 -12.61 6.67
N LEU A 193 2.57 -11.45 6.01
CA LEU A 193 1.40 -11.14 5.17
C LEU A 193 1.25 -12.16 4.03
N GLY A 194 2.36 -12.55 3.40
CA GLY A 194 2.37 -13.61 2.39
C GLY A 194 1.88 -14.96 2.92
N GLN A 195 2.25 -15.34 4.15
CA GLN A 195 1.75 -16.55 4.80
C GLN A 195 0.27 -16.44 5.16
N MET A 196 -0.17 -15.28 5.66
CA MET A 196 -1.58 -15.05 5.97
C MET A 196 -2.45 -15.25 4.72
N ILE A 197 -2.06 -14.70 3.57
CA ILE A 197 -2.77 -14.89 2.30
C ILE A 197 -2.83 -16.37 1.91
N ARG A 198 -1.71 -17.10 2.01
CA ARG A 198 -1.69 -18.55 1.72
C ARG A 198 -2.64 -19.32 2.62
N ARG A 199 -2.65 -19.01 3.92
CA ARG A 199 -3.54 -19.65 4.90
C ARG A 199 -5.01 -19.35 4.63
N PHE A 200 -5.35 -18.09 4.32
CA PHE A 200 -6.72 -17.72 3.96
C PHE A 200 -7.21 -18.41 2.70
N ARG A 201 -6.35 -18.53 1.67
CA ARG A 201 -6.68 -19.26 0.43
C ARG A 201 -6.92 -20.75 0.70
N ALA A 202 -6.09 -21.39 1.53
CA ALA A 202 -6.28 -22.79 1.90
C ALA A 202 -7.60 -23.00 2.66
N MET A 203 -7.93 -22.12 3.62
CA MET A 203 -9.19 -22.20 4.37
C MET A 203 -10.42 -22.00 3.48
N ALA A 204 -10.35 -21.06 2.52
CA ALA A 204 -11.42 -20.84 1.55
C ALA A 204 -11.65 -22.07 0.66
N LYS A 205 -10.56 -22.72 0.21
CA LYS A 205 -10.63 -23.96 -0.57
C LYS A 205 -11.31 -25.09 0.21
N HIS A 206 -10.89 -25.32 1.46
CA HIS A 206 -11.51 -26.34 2.33
C HIS A 206 -12.96 -26.04 2.70
N TYR A 207 -13.36 -24.77 2.74
CA TYR A 207 -14.76 -24.41 2.96
C TYR A 207 -15.61 -24.70 1.71
N ALA A 208 -15.10 -24.39 0.52
CA ALA A 208 -15.76 -24.72 -0.74
C ALA A 208 -15.93 -26.23 -0.90
N GLU A 209 -14.86 -27.01 -0.67
CA GLU A 209 -14.90 -28.48 -0.73
C GLU A 209 -15.96 -29.08 0.21
N ARG A 210 -16.09 -28.57 1.44
CA ARG A 210 -17.11 -29.06 2.39
C ARG A 210 -18.54 -28.66 2.01
N ARG A 211 -18.73 -27.48 1.43
CA ARG A 211 -20.07 -26.97 1.08
C ARG A 211 -20.60 -27.64 -0.19
N PHE A 212 -19.75 -27.87 -1.18
CA PHE A 212 -20.13 -28.46 -2.46
C PHE A 212 -19.90 -29.97 -2.54
N GLY A 213 -19.01 -30.54 -1.71
CA GLY A 213 -18.83 -32.00 -1.63
C GLY A 213 -20.01 -32.71 -0.96
N ARG A 214 -20.72 -32.06 -0.03
CA ARG A 214 -21.92 -32.63 0.61
C ARG A 214 -23.15 -32.70 -0.31
N THR A 215 -23.22 -31.87 -1.33
CA THR A 215 -24.39 -31.82 -2.22
C THR A 215 -24.39 -32.93 -3.29
N THR A 216 -23.26 -33.60 -3.50
CA THR A 216 -23.12 -34.64 -4.54
C THR A 216 -23.38 -36.05 -4.00
N ASP A 217 -23.32 -36.27 -2.68
CA ASP A 217 -23.59 -37.57 -2.05
C ASP A 217 -25.08 -37.76 -1.65
N GLU A 218 -25.92 -36.73 -1.79
CA GLU A 218 -27.36 -36.78 -1.47
C GLU A 218 -28.28 -36.85 -2.72
N GLN A 219 -27.73 -37.16 -3.89
CA GLN A 219 -28.48 -37.43 -5.13
C GLN A 219 -28.16 -38.81 -5.68
#